data_AF-A0A2H0URW1-F1
#
_entry.id   AF-A0A2H0URW1-F1
#
_cell.length_a   1.000
_cell.length_b   1.000
_cell.length_c   1.000
_cell.angle_alpha   90.00
_cell.angle_beta   90.00
_cell.angle_gamma   90.00
#
_symmetry.space_group_name_H-M   'P 1'
#
loop_
_entity.id
_entity.type
_entity.pdbx_description
1 polymer ?
#
loop_
_entity_poly.entity_id
_entity_poly.type
_entity_poly.pdbx_seq_one_letter_code
_entity_poly.pdbx_strand_id
1 'polypeptide(L)'
;MKKNIKSEKKSSDFTKAGIIGVISIAAVFFLLSSMPAFSDSSNIVPVASSNQNALPPEVPALRLDFGKQLAASSCDGVGSPVVNASQKIKNTVDSGEAGNYWAFDDFTRTIQVWKTNVPDEYCASVKYTGSFRGVAGQVSPGASGVLTGSEAGPIQGGYNATIKGTLLTAPLWNTNGGVGTTDYGCDINANCPGAINWVTQYFNSNYTFTYNWWGWIYRAGGKKTWVNASEGNSGDVL
;
A
#
# COMPACT_ATOMS: atom_id res chain seq x y z
N MET A 1 -20.10 -53.66 22.90
CA MET A 1 -19.94 -53.58 21.42
C MET A 1 -19.54 -52.16 21.04
N LYS A 2 -18.46 -52.04 20.25
CA LYS A 2 -17.71 -50.82 19.93
C LYS A 2 -18.57 -49.81 19.14
N LYS A 3 -18.69 -48.57 19.60
CA LYS A 3 -19.17 -47.44 18.78
C LYS A 3 -17.95 -46.64 18.28
N ASN A 4 -17.77 -46.65 16.97
CA ASN A 4 -16.81 -45.84 16.24
C ASN A 4 -17.15 -44.35 16.39
N ILE A 5 -16.25 -43.57 16.97
CA ILE A 5 -16.26 -42.11 16.88
C ILE A 5 -15.33 -41.74 15.73
N LYS A 6 -15.92 -41.37 14.58
CA LYS A 6 -15.17 -40.71 13.51
C LYS A 6 -14.76 -39.33 14.01
N SER A 7 -13.46 -39.11 14.14
CA SER A 7 -12.85 -37.79 14.29
C SER A 7 -12.94 -37.08 12.94
N GLU A 8 -13.84 -36.10 12.84
CA GLU A 8 -13.78 -35.09 11.78
C GLU A 8 -12.66 -34.10 12.11
N LYS A 9 -11.57 -34.18 11.36
CA LYS A 9 -10.57 -33.11 11.28
C LYS A 9 -11.25 -31.88 10.65
N LYS A 10 -11.64 -30.93 11.49
CA LYS A 10 -12.00 -29.58 11.02
C LYS A 10 -10.70 -28.84 10.71
N SER A 11 -10.34 -28.80 9.43
CA SER A 11 -9.31 -27.92 8.90
C SER A 11 -9.72 -26.48 9.19
N SER A 12 -8.99 -25.79 10.05
CA SER A 12 -9.22 -24.38 10.34
C SER A 12 -8.51 -23.54 9.28
N ASP A 13 -9.20 -23.26 8.18
CA ASP A 13 -8.83 -22.17 7.27
C ASP A 13 -9.10 -20.84 7.99
N PHE A 14 -8.09 -20.35 8.70
CA PHE A 14 -8.02 -18.99 9.22
C PHE A 14 -7.55 -18.08 8.09
N THR A 15 -8.52 -17.52 7.36
CA THR A 15 -8.27 -16.57 6.27
C THR A 15 -7.66 -15.29 6.81
N LYS A 16 -6.47 -14.99 6.28
CA LYS A 16 -5.65 -13.79 6.35
C LYS A 16 -6.43 -12.46 6.33
N ALA A 17 -6.86 -11.97 7.48
CA ALA A 17 -7.30 -10.59 7.65
C ALA A 17 -6.55 -9.98 8.85
N GLY A 18 -5.34 -9.47 8.64
CA GLY A 18 -4.68 -8.71 9.72
C GLY A 18 -3.18 -8.45 9.62
N ILE A 19 -2.44 -9.18 8.77
CA ILE A 19 -1.02 -8.90 8.51
C ILE A 19 -0.88 -8.29 7.12
N ILE A 20 -1.66 -7.24 6.84
CA ILE A 20 -1.61 -6.50 5.56
C ILE A 20 -0.83 -5.20 5.77
N GLY A 21 0.39 -5.36 6.27
CA GLY A 21 1.52 -4.49 5.92
C GLY A 21 2.44 -5.17 4.92
N VAL A 22 2.19 -6.45 4.63
CA VAL A 22 2.83 -7.24 3.57
C VAL A 22 1.87 -7.22 2.39
N ILE A 23 2.11 -6.36 1.42
CA ILE A 23 1.26 -6.22 0.24
C ILE A 23 1.52 -7.44 -0.67
N SER A 24 0.91 -8.59 -0.38
CA SER A 24 0.93 -9.71 -1.32
C SER A 24 -0.08 -9.46 -2.44
N ILE A 25 0.36 -8.97 -3.59
CA ILE A 25 -0.46 -8.95 -4.80
C ILE A 25 -0.37 -10.33 -5.46
N ALA A 26 -1.51 -11.00 -5.58
CA ALA A 26 -1.69 -12.10 -6.52
C ALA A 26 -1.66 -11.50 -7.94
N ALA A 27 -0.66 -11.89 -8.73
CA ALA A 27 -0.48 -11.43 -10.11
C ALA A 27 -1.70 -11.76 -10.98
N VAL A 28 -2.29 -10.74 -11.60
CA VAL A 28 -3.26 -10.89 -12.68
C VAL A 28 -2.47 -11.09 -13.98
N PHE A 29 -2.47 -12.30 -14.50
CA PHE A 29 -1.89 -12.66 -15.80
C PHE A 29 -2.67 -11.98 -16.94
N PHE A 30 -2.04 -11.06 -17.68
CA PHE A 30 -2.54 -10.59 -18.97
C PHE A 30 -1.88 -11.38 -20.11
N LEU A 31 -2.71 -12.06 -20.90
CA LEU A 31 -2.33 -12.74 -22.14
C LEU A 31 -1.94 -11.71 -23.22
N LEU A 32 -0.72 -11.82 -23.75
CA LEU A 32 -0.29 -11.08 -24.94
C LEU A 32 -1.03 -11.59 -26.18
N SER A 33 -1.65 -10.69 -26.94
CA SER A 33 -2.01 -10.90 -28.34
C SER A 33 -1.05 -10.13 -29.26
N SER A 34 -0.56 -10.87 -30.25
CA SER A 34 0.39 -10.50 -31.30
C SER A 34 -0.05 -9.34 -32.18
N MET A 35 0.86 -8.40 -32.47
CA MET A 35 0.71 -7.41 -33.55
C MET A 35 1.59 -7.75 -34.76
N PRO A 36 1.14 -7.47 -35.99
CA PRO A 36 1.91 -7.73 -37.21
C PRO A 36 2.92 -6.61 -37.50
N ALA A 37 4.02 -7.01 -38.15
CA ALA A 37 5.04 -6.13 -38.69
C ALA A 37 4.48 -5.29 -39.86
N PHE A 38 4.80 -4.00 -39.88
CA PHE A 38 4.63 -3.15 -41.06
C PHE A 38 6.00 -2.70 -41.59
N SER A 39 6.14 -2.85 -42.90
CA SER A 39 7.31 -2.59 -43.70
C SER A 39 7.45 -1.12 -44.12
N ASP A 40 8.70 -0.82 -44.42
CA ASP A 40 9.35 0.39 -44.89
C ASP A 40 8.64 1.25 -45.97
N SER A 41 8.88 2.56 -45.93
CA SER A 41 8.80 3.47 -47.07
C SER A 41 9.43 4.82 -46.74
N SER A 42 10.60 5.05 -47.33
CA SER A 42 11.40 6.27 -47.28
C SER A 42 10.73 7.42 -48.05
N ASN A 43 10.46 8.54 -47.38
CA ASN A 43 10.22 9.84 -48.02
C ASN A 43 11.16 10.90 -47.44
N ILE A 44 12.05 11.41 -48.29
CA ILE A 44 12.98 12.49 -48.00
C ILE A 44 12.22 13.81 -48.08
N VAL A 45 12.17 14.56 -46.98
CA VAL A 45 11.57 15.90 -46.86
C VAL A 45 12.69 16.91 -46.54
N PRO A 46 12.60 18.18 -47.01
CA PRO A 46 13.71 19.14 -46.96
C PRO A 46 14.06 19.58 -45.54
N VAL A 47 15.35 19.76 -45.29
CA VAL A 47 15.91 20.26 -44.03
C VAL A 47 15.52 21.73 -43.84
N ALA A 48 14.50 21.97 -43.01
CA ALA A 48 14.26 23.28 -42.41
C ALA A 48 15.15 23.42 -41.16
N SER A 49 15.97 24.47 -41.16
CA SER A 49 16.85 24.86 -40.04
C SER A 49 16.02 25.12 -38.78
N SER A 50 16.11 24.21 -37.79
CA SER A 50 15.43 24.34 -36.51
C SER A 50 16.36 25.02 -35.49
N ASN A 51 15.86 26.09 -34.89
CA ASN A 51 16.45 26.74 -33.72
C ASN A 51 16.59 25.72 -32.58
N GLN A 52 17.79 25.18 -32.37
CA GLN A 52 18.10 24.21 -31.31
C GLN A 52 18.32 24.85 -29.94
N ASN A 53 17.36 25.64 -29.43
CA ASN A 53 17.40 26.14 -28.05
C ASN A 53 16.08 25.93 -27.29
N ALA A 54 15.18 25.09 -27.79
CA ALA A 54 14.04 24.63 -26.99
C ALA A 54 14.54 23.58 -26.00
N LEU A 55 14.51 23.89 -24.71
CA LEU A 55 14.64 22.88 -23.66
C LEU A 55 13.61 21.78 -23.94
N PRO A 56 13.99 20.49 -23.81
CA PRO A 56 13.04 19.40 -24.01
C PRO A 56 11.84 19.59 -23.08
N PRO A 57 10.61 19.25 -23.53
CA PRO A 57 9.43 19.35 -22.70
C PRO A 57 9.65 18.59 -21.38
N GLU A 58 9.40 19.26 -20.27
CA GLU A 58 9.50 18.66 -18.94
C GLU A 58 8.50 17.50 -18.87
N VAL A 59 9.01 16.27 -18.72
CA VAL A 59 8.16 15.09 -18.49
C VAL A 59 7.40 15.34 -17.18
N PRO A 60 6.06 15.33 -17.19
CA PRO A 60 5.28 15.60 -15.99
C PRO A 60 5.72 14.68 -14.85
N ALA A 61 6.06 15.27 -13.69
CA ALA A 61 6.43 14.49 -12.52
C ALA A 61 5.28 13.56 -12.12
N LEU A 62 5.59 12.29 -11.84
CA LEU A 62 4.61 11.32 -11.38
C LEU A 62 3.99 11.77 -10.05
N ARG A 63 2.66 11.69 -9.95
CA ARG A 63 1.89 12.20 -8.82
C ARG A 63 0.82 11.20 -8.39
N LEU A 64 0.55 11.21 -7.09
CA LEU A 64 -0.55 10.50 -6.46
C LEU A 64 -1.35 11.53 -5.65
N ASP A 65 -2.61 11.77 -6.03
CA ASP A 65 -3.50 12.67 -5.29
C ASP A 65 -4.20 11.94 -4.14
N PHE A 66 -3.40 11.40 -3.21
CA PHE A 66 -3.91 10.73 -2.03
C PHE A 66 -4.61 11.71 -1.07
N GLY A 67 -4.33 13.01 -1.16
CA GLY A 67 -4.90 14.03 -0.28
C GLY A 67 -6.41 14.08 -0.39
N LYS A 68 -6.93 14.08 -1.61
CA LYS A 68 -8.38 14.01 -1.86
C LYS A 68 -8.97 12.69 -1.34
N GLN A 69 -8.33 11.57 -1.63
CA GLN A 69 -8.85 10.23 -1.29
C GLN A 69 -8.87 9.96 0.23
N LEU A 70 -7.93 10.54 0.97
CA LEU A 70 -7.79 10.37 2.42
C LEU A 70 -8.39 11.52 3.24
N ALA A 71 -9.03 12.50 2.59
CA ALA A 71 -9.72 13.56 3.29
C ALA A 71 -10.87 13.00 4.15
N ALA A 72 -11.17 13.64 5.28
CA ALA A 72 -12.30 13.25 6.13
C ALA A 72 -13.64 13.29 5.35
N SER A 73 -13.78 14.19 4.37
CA SER A 73 -14.94 14.27 3.48
C SER A 73 -15.10 13.08 2.55
N SER A 74 -14.06 12.26 2.38
CA SER A 74 -14.12 11.02 1.60
C SER A 74 -14.63 9.84 2.43
N CYS A 75 -14.89 10.07 3.71
CA CYS A 75 -15.71 9.22 4.55
C CYS A 75 -17.09 9.84 4.70
N ASP A 76 -18.15 9.07 4.45
CA ASP A 76 -19.54 9.41 4.83
C ASP A 76 -19.75 9.27 6.35
N GLY A 77 -18.78 9.76 7.13
CA GLY A 77 -18.72 9.68 8.57
C GLY A 77 -19.70 10.64 9.23
N VAL A 78 -20.31 10.21 10.33
CA VAL A 78 -21.22 11.01 11.13
C VAL A 78 -20.51 11.52 12.37
N GLY A 79 -20.52 12.84 12.56
CA GLY A 79 -19.96 13.48 13.74
C GLY A 79 -18.43 13.45 13.82
N SER A 80 -17.90 13.45 15.04
CA SER A 80 -16.45 13.39 15.28
C SER A 80 -15.91 11.97 15.17
N PRO A 81 -14.62 11.79 14.82
CA PRO A 81 -14.02 10.47 14.74
C PRO A 81 -14.08 9.74 16.10
N VAL A 82 -14.44 8.46 16.07
CA VAL A 82 -14.40 7.56 17.23
C VAL A 82 -12.98 7.04 17.52
N VAL A 83 -12.10 7.10 16.53
CA VAL A 83 -10.65 6.90 16.66
C VAL A 83 -9.94 8.00 15.90
N ASN A 84 -8.97 8.65 16.54
CA ASN A 84 -8.07 9.65 15.97
C ASN A 84 -6.67 9.46 16.58
N ALA A 85 -6.00 8.39 16.16
CA ALA A 85 -4.76 7.91 16.75
C ALA A 85 -3.59 8.01 15.77
N SER A 86 -2.37 8.04 16.30
CA SER A 86 -1.14 7.99 15.50
C SER A 86 -0.16 6.97 16.07
N GLN A 87 0.50 6.22 15.19
CA GLN A 87 1.47 5.21 15.56
C GLN A 87 2.71 5.31 14.68
N LYS A 88 3.89 5.18 15.29
CA LYS A 88 5.14 5.02 14.55
C LYS A 88 5.40 3.54 14.32
N ILE A 89 5.74 3.18 13.09
CA ILE A 89 6.12 1.83 12.69
C ILE A 89 7.53 1.88 12.12
N LYS A 90 8.32 0.86 12.45
CA LYS A 90 9.67 0.67 11.93
C LYS A 90 9.84 -0.70 11.30
N ASN A 91 10.79 -0.80 10.37
CA ASN A 91 11.23 -2.04 9.74
C ASN A 91 10.06 -2.90 9.23
N THR A 92 9.09 -2.28 8.53
CA THR A 92 8.13 -3.06 7.74
C THR A 92 8.71 -3.33 6.38
N VAL A 93 8.41 -4.48 5.76
CA VAL A 93 8.87 -4.79 4.41
C VAL A 93 7.82 -4.41 3.38
N ASP A 94 8.25 -3.98 2.19
CA ASP A 94 7.36 -3.62 1.08
C ASP A 94 7.57 -4.50 -0.16
N SER A 95 6.50 -4.70 -0.93
CA SER A 95 6.41 -5.59 -2.09
C SER A 95 6.50 -4.84 -3.43
N GLY A 96 7.01 -5.51 -4.45
CA GLY A 96 7.06 -5.03 -5.84
C GLY A 96 6.20 -5.86 -6.80
N GLU A 97 6.09 -5.41 -8.05
CA GLU A 97 5.27 -6.07 -9.08
C GLU A 97 5.81 -7.44 -9.51
N ALA A 98 7.10 -7.70 -9.35
CA ALA A 98 7.70 -8.98 -9.67
C ALA A 98 7.42 -10.08 -8.61
N GLY A 99 6.50 -9.83 -7.67
CA GLY A 99 6.19 -10.76 -6.58
C GLY A 99 7.32 -10.87 -5.55
N ASN A 100 8.20 -9.86 -5.50
CA ASN A 100 9.34 -9.78 -4.59
C ASN A 100 9.11 -8.75 -3.48
N TYR A 101 9.99 -8.75 -2.50
CA TYR A 101 10.12 -7.68 -1.52
C TYR A 101 11.37 -6.85 -1.83
N TRP A 102 11.27 -5.53 -1.73
CA TRP A 102 12.29 -4.64 -2.30
C TRP A 102 12.81 -3.58 -1.33
N ALA A 103 12.04 -3.22 -0.30
CA ALA A 103 12.41 -2.16 0.64
C ALA A 103 11.97 -2.45 2.07
N PHE A 104 12.57 -1.69 2.99
CA PHE A 104 12.07 -1.51 4.35
C PHE A 104 11.55 -0.09 4.55
N ASP A 105 10.37 0.05 5.16
CA ASP A 105 9.77 1.32 5.48
C ASP A 105 9.74 1.60 6.98
N ASP A 106 9.92 2.87 7.30
CA ASP A 106 9.65 3.48 8.59
C ASP A 106 8.65 4.61 8.38
N PHE A 107 7.51 4.60 9.09
CA PHE A 107 6.49 5.63 8.92
C PHE A 107 5.69 5.92 10.17
N THR A 108 5.05 7.09 10.18
CA THR A 108 3.91 7.35 11.07
C THR A 108 2.63 7.05 10.31
N ARG A 109 1.78 6.18 10.88
CA ARG A 109 0.39 6.01 10.45
C ARG A 109 -0.54 6.84 11.32
N THR A 110 -1.33 7.70 10.69
CA THR A 110 -2.44 8.42 11.33
C THR A 110 -3.73 7.70 10.98
N ILE A 111 -4.47 7.26 11.99
CA ILE A 111 -5.68 6.47 11.89
C ILE A 111 -6.85 7.34 12.32
N GLN A 112 -7.79 7.56 11.42
CA GLN A 112 -9.05 8.21 11.73
C GLN A 112 -10.21 7.29 11.37
N VAL A 113 -11.13 7.07 12.30
CA VAL A 113 -12.30 6.20 12.12
C VAL A 113 -13.55 6.94 12.54
N TRP A 114 -14.58 6.91 11.69
CA TRP A 114 -15.90 7.48 11.95
C TRP A 114 -16.96 6.40 11.89
N LYS A 115 -18.03 6.55 12.68
CA LYS A 115 -19.27 5.80 12.46
C LYS A 115 -19.90 6.27 11.15
N THR A 116 -20.56 5.37 10.42
CA THR A 116 -21.42 5.75 9.29
C THR A 116 -22.89 5.79 9.74
N ASN A 117 -23.80 6.06 8.81
CA ASN A 117 -25.24 5.95 9.06
C ASN A 117 -25.74 4.49 9.07
N VAL A 118 -24.88 3.52 8.76
CA VAL A 118 -25.21 2.09 8.76
C VAL A 118 -24.80 1.49 10.11
N PRO A 119 -25.69 0.72 10.79
CA PRO A 119 -25.35 0.07 12.05
C PRO A 119 -24.08 -0.80 11.96
N ASP A 120 -23.22 -0.69 12.96
CA ASP A 120 -21.95 -1.41 13.09
C ASP A 120 -20.99 -1.25 11.90
N GLU A 121 -21.16 -0.17 11.13
CA GLU A 121 -20.28 0.19 10.02
C GLU A 121 -19.50 1.47 10.33
N TYR A 122 -18.24 1.45 9.91
CA TYR A 122 -17.28 2.50 10.17
C TYR A 122 -16.48 2.78 8.90
N CYS A 123 -16.17 4.06 8.67
CA CYS A 123 -15.21 4.47 7.65
C CYS A 123 -13.88 4.77 8.31
N ALA A 124 -12.79 4.22 7.77
CA ALA A 124 -11.44 4.46 8.21
C ALA A 124 -10.64 5.18 7.12
N SER A 125 -10.04 6.32 7.46
CA SER A 125 -8.99 6.95 6.67
C SER A 125 -7.66 6.78 7.40
N VAL A 126 -6.70 6.14 6.76
CA VAL A 126 -5.38 5.89 7.35
C VAL A 126 -4.30 6.45 6.44
N LYS A 127 -3.56 7.43 6.95
CA LYS A 127 -2.49 8.14 6.23
C LYS A 127 -1.12 7.71 6.72
N TYR A 128 -0.20 7.52 5.79
CA TYR A 128 1.18 7.11 6.02
C TYR A 128 2.11 8.26 5.60
N THR A 129 3.08 8.57 6.43
CA THR A 129 4.15 9.52 6.11
C THR A 129 5.44 9.05 6.75
N GLY A 130 6.48 8.86 5.95
CA GLY A 130 7.72 8.26 6.42
C GLY A 130 8.80 8.21 5.35
N SER A 131 9.62 7.18 5.41
CA SER A 131 10.71 6.91 4.48
C SER A 131 10.84 5.42 4.17
N PHE A 132 11.35 5.11 2.99
CA PHE A 132 11.74 3.77 2.58
C PHE A 132 13.25 3.69 2.35
N ARG A 133 13.79 2.47 2.41
CA ARG A 133 15.14 2.12 1.98
C ARG A 133 15.09 0.86 1.15
N GLY A 134 15.52 0.95 -0.11
CA GLY A 134 15.69 -0.18 -1.00
C GLY A 134 16.78 -1.15 -0.51
N VAL A 135 16.59 -2.43 -0.80
CA VAL A 135 17.51 -3.50 -0.40
C VAL A 135 18.37 -3.90 -1.58
N ALA A 136 19.69 -3.77 -1.44
CA ALA A 136 20.65 -4.12 -2.48
C ALA A 136 20.43 -5.56 -2.98
N GLY A 137 20.48 -5.74 -4.30
CA GLY A 137 20.30 -7.04 -4.94
C GLY A 137 18.85 -7.49 -5.13
N GLN A 138 17.87 -6.77 -4.59
CA GLN A 138 16.45 -7.01 -4.89
C GLN A 138 16.05 -6.40 -6.23
N VAL A 139 15.02 -6.99 -6.85
CA VAL A 139 14.36 -6.40 -8.02
C VAL A 139 13.62 -5.13 -7.58
N SER A 140 13.72 -4.07 -8.38
CA SER A 140 13.04 -2.81 -8.12
C SER A 140 11.51 -2.97 -8.15
N PRO A 141 10.74 -2.10 -7.48
CA PRO A 141 9.29 -2.26 -7.36
C PRO A 141 8.55 -2.26 -8.70
N GLY A 142 9.00 -1.46 -9.67
CA GLY A 142 8.47 -1.45 -11.04
C GLY A 142 9.08 -2.51 -11.97
N ALA A 143 9.87 -3.44 -11.41
CA ALA A 143 10.53 -4.53 -12.14
C ALA A 143 11.43 -4.10 -13.31
N SER A 144 11.98 -2.87 -13.27
CA SER A 144 12.85 -2.36 -14.34
C SER A 144 14.34 -2.68 -14.15
N GLY A 145 14.76 -3.12 -12.96
CA GLY A 145 16.15 -3.45 -12.69
C GLY A 145 16.42 -3.99 -11.28
N VAL A 146 17.69 -3.96 -10.89
CA VAL A 146 18.17 -4.42 -9.58
C VAL A 146 18.62 -3.22 -8.75
N LEU A 147 18.17 -3.17 -7.50
CA LEU A 147 18.49 -2.11 -6.55
C LEU A 147 19.96 -2.19 -6.12
N THR A 148 20.58 -1.03 -6.01
CA THR A 148 21.94 -0.90 -5.47
C THR A 148 21.95 -0.79 -3.95
N GLY A 149 20.79 -0.53 -3.33
CA GLY A 149 20.64 -0.24 -1.90
C GLY A 149 20.86 1.23 -1.56
N SER A 150 21.15 2.07 -2.57
CA SER A 150 21.23 3.53 -2.40
C SER A 150 19.86 4.21 -2.60
N GLU A 151 18.88 3.49 -3.15
CA GLU A 151 17.54 3.98 -3.40
C GLU A 151 16.81 4.17 -2.07
N ALA A 152 16.62 5.42 -1.65
CA ALA A 152 15.93 5.75 -0.41
C ALA A 152 15.24 7.10 -0.56
N GLY A 153 14.20 7.32 0.24
CA GLY A 153 13.52 8.61 0.24
C GLY A 153 12.18 8.56 0.94
N PRO A 154 11.36 9.62 0.80
CA PRO A 154 10.07 9.68 1.46
C PRO A 154 9.06 8.70 0.85
N ILE A 155 8.23 8.14 1.71
CA ILE A 155 6.97 7.47 1.39
C ILE A 155 5.79 8.31 1.90
N GLN A 156 4.76 8.45 1.07
CA GLN A 156 3.48 9.05 1.46
C GLN A 156 2.34 8.28 0.83
N GLY A 157 1.17 8.28 1.49
CA GLY A 157 0.00 7.62 0.95
C GLY A 157 -0.92 7.13 2.04
N GLY A 158 -1.64 6.06 1.75
CA GLY A 158 -2.52 5.40 2.70
C GLY A 158 -3.74 4.78 2.04
N TYR A 159 -4.81 4.63 2.81
CA TYR A 159 -6.03 4.03 2.33
C TYR A 159 -7.28 4.57 3.01
N ASN A 160 -8.39 4.43 2.30
CA ASN A 160 -9.74 4.51 2.83
C ASN A 160 -10.35 3.10 2.87
N ALA A 161 -11.01 2.75 3.96
CA ALA A 161 -11.60 1.44 4.14
C ALA A 161 -12.94 1.49 4.89
N THR A 162 -13.78 0.51 4.62
CA THR A 162 -15.00 0.23 5.38
C THR A 162 -14.74 -0.93 6.34
N ILE A 163 -15.12 -0.73 7.59
CA ILE A 163 -15.06 -1.75 8.64
C ILE A 163 -16.48 -2.05 9.09
N LYS A 164 -16.88 -3.32 9.09
CA LYS A 164 -18.12 -3.77 9.72
C LYS A 164 -17.79 -4.61 10.93
N GLY A 165 -18.32 -4.27 12.09
CA GLY A 165 -18.05 -5.00 13.32
C GLY A 165 -18.31 -4.17 14.56
N THR A 166 -18.00 -4.75 15.71
CA THR A 166 -18.27 -4.12 17.01
C THR A 166 -17.00 -3.51 17.58
N LEU A 167 -17.05 -2.23 17.95
CA LEU A 167 -15.98 -1.60 18.72
C LEU A 167 -15.83 -2.28 20.09
N LEU A 168 -14.59 -2.35 20.56
CA LEU A 168 -14.29 -2.75 21.93
C LEU A 168 -14.87 -1.72 22.90
N THR A 169 -15.52 -2.19 23.95
CA THR A 169 -15.98 -1.33 25.05
C THR A 169 -14.81 -0.70 25.79
N ALA A 170 -13.69 -1.42 25.88
CA ALA A 170 -12.39 -0.94 26.35
C ALA A 170 -11.32 -1.23 25.28
N PRO A 171 -11.04 -0.27 24.38
CA PRO A 171 -9.99 -0.42 23.38
C PRO A 171 -8.62 -0.69 24.01
N LEU A 172 -7.79 -1.49 23.33
CA LEU A 172 -6.43 -1.82 23.78
C LEU A 172 -5.49 -0.61 23.63
N TRP A 173 -5.78 0.26 22.67
CA TRP A 173 -5.08 1.51 22.44
C TRP A 173 -5.96 2.71 22.74
N ASN A 174 -5.32 3.81 23.13
CA ASN A 174 -6.01 5.10 23.26
C ASN A 174 -6.65 5.48 21.93
N THR A 175 -7.94 5.85 21.97
CA THR A 175 -8.67 6.28 20.78
C THR A 175 -8.22 7.64 20.26
N ASN A 176 -7.40 8.38 21.01
CA ASN A 176 -6.91 9.70 20.64
C ASN A 176 -5.40 9.84 20.92
N GLY A 177 -4.69 10.50 20.01
CA GLY A 177 -3.27 10.85 20.20
C GLY A 177 -2.30 9.74 19.79
N GLY A 178 -1.08 9.77 20.35
CA GLY A 178 -0.03 8.80 20.03
C GLY A 178 -0.20 7.48 20.78
N VAL A 179 -0.12 6.35 20.07
CA VAL A 179 -0.16 4.99 20.64
C VAL A 179 1.22 4.31 20.69
N GLY A 180 2.28 5.09 20.46
CA GLY A 180 3.67 4.65 20.60
C GLY A 180 4.36 4.27 19.30
N THR A 181 5.47 3.56 19.45
CA THR A 181 6.29 3.03 18.35
C THR A 181 6.26 1.51 18.39
N THR A 182 6.08 0.88 17.23
CA THR A 182 6.19 -0.57 17.08
C THR A 182 7.24 -0.87 16.04
N ASP A 183 8.22 -1.69 16.40
CA ASP A 183 9.13 -2.29 15.45
C ASP A 183 8.50 -3.58 14.92
N TYR A 184 8.23 -3.65 13.62
CA TYR A 184 7.67 -4.85 13.01
C TYR A 184 8.74 -5.95 12.86
N GLY A 185 10.02 -5.55 12.84
CA GLY A 185 11.15 -6.46 12.74
C GLY A 185 11.10 -7.35 11.49
N CYS A 186 10.55 -6.85 10.38
CA CYS A 186 10.42 -7.65 9.17
C CYS A 186 11.80 -8.01 8.61
N ASP A 187 11.94 -9.23 8.09
CA ASP A 187 13.01 -9.58 7.16
C ASP A 187 12.56 -9.39 5.69
N ILE A 188 13.48 -9.60 4.75
CA ILE A 188 13.21 -9.46 3.31
C ILE A 188 12.30 -10.56 2.76
N ASN A 189 11.93 -11.56 3.57
CA ASN A 189 10.97 -12.61 3.21
C ASN A 189 9.58 -12.35 3.82
N ALA A 190 9.37 -11.15 4.39
CA ALA A 190 8.15 -10.75 5.07
C ALA A 190 7.80 -11.52 6.34
N ASN A 191 8.81 -12.06 7.03
CA ASN A 191 8.63 -12.54 8.40
C ASN A 191 8.65 -11.33 9.36
N CYS A 192 7.48 -10.91 9.83
CA CYS A 192 7.30 -9.71 10.65
C CYS A 192 6.77 -10.06 12.06
N PRO A 193 7.60 -10.58 12.99
CA PRO A 193 7.15 -11.05 14.29
C PRO A 193 6.56 -9.94 15.18
N GLY A 194 6.94 -8.67 14.95
CA GLY A 194 6.43 -7.52 15.68
C GLY A 194 5.21 -6.85 15.04
N ALA A 195 4.68 -7.38 13.94
CA ALA A 195 3.56 -6.77 13.23
C ALA A 195 2.28 -6.76 14.09
N ILE A 196 1.65 -5.59 14.19
CA ILE A 196 0.39 -5.43 14.93
C ILE A 196 -0.73 -5.00 13.98
N ASN A 197 -1.82 -5.76 14.02
CA ASN A 197 -3.07 -5.39 13.38
C ASN A 197 -3.79 -4.31 14.20
N TRP A 198 -3.75 -3.06 13.76
CA TRP A 198 -4.37 -1.95 14.49
C TRP A 198 -5.89 -2.09 14.62
N VAL A 199 -6.58 -2.78 13.70
CA VAL A 199 -8.05 -2.90 13.74
C VAL A 199 -8.46 -3.66 15.00
N THR A 200 -7.72 -4.72 15.34
CA THR A 200 -7.94 -5.52 16.57
C THR A 200 -7.67 -4.76 17.87
N GLN A 201 -7.07 -3.57 17.79
CA GLN A 201 -6.83 -2.73 18.96
C GLN A 201 -8.07 -1.90 19.33
N TYR A 202 -9.03 -1.78 18.41
CA TYR A 202 -10.26 -1.00 18.58
C TYR A 202 -11.54 -1.83 18.33
N PHE A 203 -11.47 -2.94 17.60
CA PHE A 203 -12.61 -3.77 17.22
C PHE A 203 -12.47 -5.20 17.72
N ASN A 204 -13.60 -5.84 18.03
CA ASN A 204 -13.68 -7.28 18.26
C ASN A 204 -13.20 -8.06 17.02
N SER A 205 -12.64 -9.25 17.21
CA SER A 205 -12.01 -10.04 16.15
C SER A 205 -12.95 -10.51 15.02
N ASN A 206 -14.27 -10.38 15.18
CA ASN A 206 -15.28 -10.77 14.20
C ASN A 206 -15.64 -9.66 13.20
N TYR A 207 -14.73 -8.72 12.95
CA TYR A 207 -14.94 -7.64 11.99
C TYR A 207 -14.68 -8.09 10.54
N THR A 208 -15.26 -7.37 9.58
CA THR A 208 -14.85 -7.40 8.16
C THR A 208 -14.18 -6.09 7.79
N PHE A 209 -13.20 -6.13 6.90
CA PHE A 209 -12.46 -4.96 6.45
C PHE A 209 -12.36 -4.97 4.92
N THR A 210 -12.77 -3.86 4.30
CA THR A 210 -12.77 -3.71 2.84
C THR A 210 -12.07 -2.41 2.47
N TYR A 211 -11.08 -2.49 1.60
CA TYR A 211 -10.47 -1.29 1.01
C TYR A 211 -11.43 -0.66 0.00
N ASN A 212 -11.70 0.63 0.16
CA ASN A 212 -12.43 1.43 -0.82
C ASN A 212 -11.46 2.07 -1.82
N TRP A 213 -10.30 2.49 -1.32
CA TRP A 213 -9.19 3.05 -2.11
C TRP A 213 -7.88 2.87 -1.35
N TRP A 214 -6.77 2.67 -2.06
CA TRP A 214 -5.43 2.72 -1.48
C TRP A 214 -4.39 3.22 -2.48
N GLY A 215 -3.32 3.83 -1.97
CA GLY A 215 -2.20 4.24 -2.79
C GLY A 215 -1.03 4.79 -1.99
N TRP A 216 0.18 4.49 -2.45
CA TRP A 216 1.45 4.98 -1.92
C TRP A 216 2.35 5.50 -3.03
N ILE A 217 3.13 6.53 -2.70
CA ILE A 217 4.13 7.14 -3.58
C ILE A 217 5.48 7.20 -2.87
N TYR A 218 6.50 6.71 -3.55
CA TYR A 218 7.89 6.58 -3.10
C TYR A 218 8.75 7.43 -4.01
N ARG A 219 9.61 8.29 -3.43
CA ARG A 219 10.45 9.20 -4.21
C ARG A 219 11.92 9.01 -3.86
N ALA A 220 12.70 8.35 -4.71
CA ALA A 220 14.15 8.19 -4.53
C ALA A 220 14.97 9.41 -4.99
N GLY A 221 14.30 10.49 -5.43
CA GLY A 221 14.93 11.71 -5.93
C GLY A 221 15.00 11.78 -7.46
N GLY A 222 15.17 12.99 -8.01
CA GLY A 222 15.14 13.21 -9.46
C GLY A 222 13.82 12.73 -10.09
N LYS A 223 13.91 11.92 -11.15
CA LYS A 223 12.76 11.31 -11.84
C LYS A 223 12.38 9.92 -11.29
N LYS A 224 13.04 9.47 -10.23
CA LYS A 224 12.89 8.13 -9.63
C LYS A 224 11.72 8.13 -8.66
N THR A 225 10.53 7.86 -9.17
CA THR A 225 9.29 7.83 -8.40
C THR A 225 8.53 6.56 -8.72
N TRP A 226 8.12 5.85 -7.68
CA TRP A 226 7.24 4.70 -7.77
C TRP A 226 5.88 5.05 -7.17
N VAL A 227 4.80 4.72 -7.87
CA VAL A 227 3.43 4.78 -7.36
C VAL A 227 2.85 3.37 -7.37
N ASN A 228 2.37 2.93 -6.22
CA ASN A 228 1.65 1.68 -6.03
C ASN A 228 0.24 2.01 -5.57
N ALA A 229 -0.79 1.75 -6.38
CA ALA A 229 -2.16 2.16 -6.07
C ALA A 229 -3.23 1.21 -6.59
N SER A 230 -4.41 1.25 -5.99
CA SER A 230 -5.57 0.44 -6.41
C SER A 230 -6.03 0.72 -7.84
N GLU A 231 -5.68 1.89 -8.38
CA GLU A 231 -6.03 2.33 -9.72
C GLU A 231 -4.94 1.99 -10.76
N GLY A 232 -3.84 1.39 -10.32
CA GLY A 232 -2.71 1.03 -11.16
C GLY A 232 -1.39 1.54 -10.60
N ASN A 233 -0.33 0.87 -11.01
CA ASN A 233 1.03 1.18 -10.60
C ASN A 233 1.79 1.90 -11.72
N SER A 234 2.82 2.66 -11.37
CA SER A 234 3.62 3.39 -12.36
C SER A 234 4.98 3.85 -11.84
N GLY A 235 5.93 3.97 -12.77
CA GLY A 235 7.28 4.46 -12.50
C GLY A 235 8.19 3.39 -11.91
N ASP A 236 9.29 3.83 -11.30
CA ASP A 236 10.21 3.01 -10.52
C ASP A 236 11.12 3.91 -9.66
N VAL A 237 11.88 3.32 -8.73
CA VAL A 237 12.85 4.03 -7.88
C VAL A 237 14.29 3.99 -8.43
N LEU A 238 14.49 3.43 -9.63
CA LEU A 238 15.78 3.38 -10.34
C LEU A 238 16.00 4.57 -11.28
#